data_AF-A0A257AAK0-F1
#
_entry.id   AF-A0A257AAK0-F1
#
_cell.length_a   1.000
_cell.length_b   1.000
_cell.length_c   1.000
_cell.angle_alpha   90.00
_cell.angle_beta   90.00
_cell.angle_gamma   90.00
#
_symmetry.space_group_name_H-M   'P 1'
#
loop_
_entity.id
_entity.type
_entity.pdbx_description
1 polymer ?
#
loop_
_entity_poly.entity_id
_entity_poly.type
_entity_poly.pdbx_seq_one_letter_code
_entity_poly.pdbx_strand_id
1 'polypeptide(L)'
;MVSYKTGTECVDWPQLYHLYSQVELVASLGKRSEFNKIKSAFINSFKVVTAGKADKLVGAGRLISDGICYGTIFDLGVLPEYQKQGIGRHDE
;
A
#
# COMPACT_ATOMS: atom_id res chain seq x y z
N MET A 1 9.87 -7.39 -14.19
CA MET A 1 8.45 -7.82 -14.03
C MET A 1 7.94 -7.29 -12.70
N VAL A 2 6.67 -6.89 -12.63
CA VAL A 2 6.02 -6.51 -11.35
C VAL A 2 5.39 -7.75 -10.74
N SER A 3 5.57 -7.95 -9.44
CA SER A 3 4.98 -9.03 -8.67
C SER A 3 4.07 -8.46 -7.58
N TYR A 4 2.95 -9.09 -7.32
CA TYR A 4 2.02 -8.68 -6.27
C TYR A 4 2.05 -9.68 -5.12
N LYS A 5 2.09 -9.19 -3.89
CA LYS A 5 1.99 -10.01 -2.68
C LYS A 5 0.82 -9.52 -1.85
N THR A 6 0.16 -10.46 -1.17
CA THR A 6 -0.91 -10.14 -0.22
C THR A 6 -0.48 -10.47 1.20
N GLY A 7 -1.07 -9.80 2.18
CA GLY A 7 -0.72 -9.97 3.60
C GLY A 7 0.24 -8.91 4.12
N THR A 8 0.52 -8.96 5.42
CA THR A 8 1.37 -7.98 6.13
C THR A 8 2.72 -8.54 6.54
N GLU A 9 2.82 -9.86 6.60
CA GLU A 9 4.04 -10.64 6.81
C GLU A 9 5.08 -10.43 5.71
N CYS A 10 4.64 -10.06 4.51
CA CYS A 10 5.50 -9.84 3.34
C CYS A 10 5.90 -8.37 3.13
N VAL A 11 5.45 -7.47 4.01
CA VAL A 11 5.65 -6.02 3.87
C VAL A 11 7.02 -5.61 4.40
N ASP A 12 7.83 -5.02 3.54
CA ASP A 12 9.01 -4.26 3.94
C ASP A 12 8.57 -2.88 4.47
N TRP A 13 8.48 -2.77 5.80
CA TRP A 13 8.00 -1.56 6.46
C TRP A 13 8.85 -0.31 6.16
N PRO A 14 10.19 -0.35 6.20
CA PRO A 14 11.02 0.75 5.72
C PRO A 14 10.67 1.23 4.30
N GLN A 15 10.52 0.31 3.35
CA GLN A 15 10.18 0.69 1.97
C GLN A 15 8.74 1.21 1.84
N LEU A 16 7.79 0.68 2.62
CA LEU A 16 6.42 1.18 2.68
C LEU A 16 6.38 2.65 3.15
N TYR A 17 7.15 2.98 4.18
CA TYR A 17 7.26 4.37 4.65
C TYR A 17 7.89 5.29 3.61
N HIS A 18 8.91 4.80 2.89
CA HIS A 18 9.50 5.54 1.79
C HIS A 18 8.45 5.81 0.70
N LEU A 19 7.72 4.79 0.25
CA LEU A 19 6.62 4.95 -0.71
C LEU A 19 5.64 6.04 -0.24
N TYR A 20 5.17 5.96 1.00
CA TYR A 20 4.20 6.90 1.57
C TYR A 20 4.69 8.36 1.58
N SER A 21 5.98 8.57 1.86
CA SER A 21 6.58 9.91 1.80
C SER A 21 6.52 10.53 0.40
N GLN A 22 6.47 9.71 -0.65
CA GLN A 22 6.52 10.16 -2.04
C GLN A 22 5.13 10.31 -2.67
N VAL A 23 4.13 9.55 -2.22
CA VAL A 23 2.80 9.50 -2.85
C VAL A 23 1.69 10.20 -2.05
N GLU A 24 2.05 10.89 -0.95
CA GLU A 24 1.13 11.60 -0.05
C GLU A 24 -0.09 10.78 0.44
N LEU A 25 0.01 9.44 0.42
CA LEU A 25 -1.00 8.58 1.01
C LEU A 25 -0.99 8.77 2.53
N VAL A 26 -2.18 8.94 3.10
CA VAL A 26 -2.35 9.36 4.49
C VAL A 26 -1.61 10.69 4.75
N ALA A 27 -1.92 11.70 3.92
CA ALA A 27 -1.31 13.03 3.90
C ALA A 27 -1.11 13.69 5.28
N SER A 28 -1.88 13.31 6.30
CA SER A 28 -1.76 13.82 7.67
C SER A 28 -0.94 12.96 8.64
N LEU A 29 -0.78 11.65 8.45
CA LEU A 29 -0.01 10.77 9.37
C LEU A 29 1.41 10.47 8.88
N GLY A 30 1.61 10.35 7.56
CA GLY A 30 2.95 10.19 6.99
C GLY A 30 3.84 11.41 7.30
N LYS A 31 3.28 12.63 7.21
CA LYS A 31 3.96 13.89 7.56
C LYS A 31 4.27 14.03 9.06
N ARG A 32 3.59 13.26 9.93
CA ARG A 32 3.79 13.27 11.38
C ARG A 32 4.73 12.16 11.87
N SER A 33 5.30 11.35 10.96
CA SER A 33 6.17 10.23 11.30
C SER A 33 5.53 9.24 12.29
N GLU A 34 4.20 9.07 12.22
CA GLU A 34 3.43 8.19 13.10
C GLU A 34 3.52 6.72 12.62
N PHE A 35 4.74 6.22 12.44
CA PHE A 35 5.05 4.94 11.82
C PHE A 35 4.33 3.76 12.47
N ASN A 36 4.23 3.75 13.80
CA ASN A 36 3.53 2.71 14.53
C ASN A 36 2.02 2.69 14.21
N LYS A 37 1.39 3.86 14.00
CA LYS A 37 -0.03 3.93 13.63
C LYS A 37 -0.25 3.45 12.20
N ILE A 38 0.65 3.81 11.28
CA ILE A 38 0.60 3.31 9.90
C ILE A 38 0.73 1.79 9.90
N LYS A 39 1.75 1.25 10.57
CA LYS A 39 1.94 -0.21 10.69
C LYS A 39 0.71 -0.89 11.29
N SER A 40 0.18 -0.37 12.40
CA SER A 40 -1.05 -0.90 13.01
C SER A 40 -2.24 -0.84 12.07
N ALA A 41 -2.40 0.22 11.28
CA ALA A 41 -3.49 0.34 10.32
C ALA A 41 -3.42 -0.75 9.23
N PHE A 42 -2.22 -1.08 8.74
CA PHE A 42 -2.02 -2.18 7.80
C PHE A 42 -2.31 -3.54 8.42
N ILE A 43 -1.79 -3.80 9.63
CA ILE A 43 -2.01 -5.07 10.35
C ILE A 43 -3.49 -5.31 10.62
N ASN A 44 -4.27 -4.26 10.89
CA ASN A 44 -5.71 -4.35 11.15
C ASN A 44 -6.59 -4.21 9.89
N SER A 45 -6.00 -4.17 8.69
CA SER A 45 -6.77 -4.13 7.44
C SER A 45 -7.19 -5.53 7.01
N PHE A 46 -8.36 -5.63 6.37
CA PHE A 46 -8.91 -6.91 5.92
C PHE A 46 -8.00 -7.61 4.91
N LYS A 47 -7.47 -6.85 3.95
CA LYS A 47 -6.41 -7.27 3.04
C LYS A 47 -5.41 -6.14 2.82
N VAL A 48 -4.16 -6.52 2.59
CA VAL A 48 -3.09 -5.64 2.15
C VAL A 48 -2.52 -6.24 0.88
N VAL A 49 -2.26 -5.38 -0.11
CA VAL A 49 -1.59 -5.75 -1.36
C VAL A 49 -0.37 -4.86 -1.53
N THR A 50 0.75 -5.48 -1.89
CA THR A 50 2.00 -4.78 -2.22
C THR A 50 2.43 -5.14 -3.63
N ALA A 51 2.92 -4.14 -4.37
CA ALA A 51 3.52 -4.31 -5.68
C ALA A 51 5.04 -4.17 -5.54
N GLY A 52 5.77 -5.23 -5.89
CA GLY A 52 7.22 -5.28 -5.91
C GLY A 52 7.75 -5.33 -7.35
N LYS A 53 8.89 -4.69 -7.61
CA LYS A 53 9.63 -4.79 -8.87
C LYS A 53 11.12 -4.90 -8.56
N ALA A 54 11.74 -6.00 -8.99
CA ALA A 54 13.04 -6.43 -8.46
C ALA A 54 12.99 -6.48 -6.92
N ASP A 55 13.88 -5.77 -6.24
CA ASP A 55 13.95 -5.72 -4.77
C ASP A 55 13.26 -4.50 -4.15
N LYS A 56 12.47 -3.75 -4.95
CA LYS A 56 11.80 -2.52 -4.53
C LYS A 56 10.30 -2.70 -4.39
N LEU A 57 9.74 -2.22 -3.29
CA LEU A 57 8.33 -1.97 -3.11
C LEU A 57 7.97 -0.69 -3.89
N VAL A 58 7.20 -0.86 -4.96
CA VAL A 58 6.84 0.22 -5.89
C VAL A 58 5.40 0.70 -5.74
N GLY A 59 4.57 -0.04 -4.99
CA GLY A 59 3.21 0.35 -4.68
C GLY A 59 2.60 -0.46 -3.56
N ALA A 60 1.54 0.07 -2.96
CA ALA A 60 0.79 -0.59 -1.90
C ALA A 60 -0.67 -0.13 -1.93
N GLY A 61 -1.54 -0.93 -1.35
CA GLY A 61 -2.94 -0.61 -1.11
C GLY A 61 -3.51 -1.52 -0.03
N ARG A 62 -4.59 -1.08 0.63
CA ARG A 62 -5.28 -1.87 1.65
C ARG A 62 -6.78 -1.83 1.49
N LEU A 63 -7.43 -2.89 1.92
CA LEU A 63 -8.88 -3.04 1.92
C LEU A 63 -9.37 -3.06 3.36
N ILE A 64 -10.37 -2.24 3.64
CA ILE A 64 -11.19 -2.34 4.85
C ILE A 64 -12.52 -2.92 4.40
N SER A 65 -12.99 -4.00 5.04
CA SER A 65 -14.21 -4.71 4.62
C SER A 65 -14.89 -5.38 5.81
N ASP A 66 -16.19 -5.58 5.70
CA ASP A 66 -16.99 -6.41 6.61
C ASP A 66 -16.83 -7.92 6.33
N GLY A 67 -16.17 -8.29 5.23
CA GLY A 67 -15.98 -9.67 4.80
C GLY A 67 -17.23 -10.32 4.20
N ILE A 68 -18.29 -9.54 3.93
CA ILE A 68 -19.59 -10.05 3.48
C ILE A 68 -20.02 -9.36 2.18
N CYS A 69 -20.18 -8.03 2.18
CA CYS A 69 -20.77 -7.31 1.05
C CYS A 69 -20.20 -5.91 0.80
N TYR A 70 -19.52 -5.31 1.78
CA TYR A 70 -18.93 -3.99 1.62
C TYR A 70 -17.44 -3.96 1.88
N GLY A 71 -16.74 -3.19 1.06
CA GLY A 71 -15.33 -2.92 1.24
C GLY A 71 -14.92 -1.63 0.56
N THR A 72 -13.92 -0.98 1.14
CA THR A 72 -13.33 0.24 0.60
C THR A 72 -11.83 0.08 0.51
N ILE A 73 -11.28 0.38 -0.67
CA ILE A 73 -9.85 0.47 -0.88
C ILE A 73 -9.36 1.79 -0.29
N PHE A 74 -8.40 1.70 0.62
CA PHE A 74 -7.69 2.81 1.21
C PHE A 74 -6.22 2.76 0.85
N ASP A 75 -5.61 3.94 0.90
CA ASP A 75 -4.17 4.14 0.74
C ASP A 75 -3.53 3.38 -0.42
N LEU A 76 -4.21 3.41 -1.58
CA LEU A 76 -3.69 2.87 -2.83
C LEU A 76 -2.77 3.88 -3.50
N GLY A 77 -1.52 3.51 -3.73
CA GLY A 77 -0.62 4.34 -4.53
C GLY A 77 0.63 3.64 -4.99
N VAL A 78 1.24 4.26 -6.00
CA VAL A 78 2.38 3.76 -6.75
C VAL A 78 3.38 4.89 -6.84
N LEU A 79 4.66 4.57 -6.61
CA LEU A 79 5.77 5.51 -6.75
C LEU A 79 5.69 6.26 -8.09
N PRO A 80 5.95 7.58 -8.14
CA PRO A 80 5.77 8.39 -9.35
C PRO A 80 6.44 7.82 -10.60
N GLU A 81 7.67 7.31 -10.46
CA GLU A 81 8.45 6.71 -11.54
C GLU A 81 7.86 5.38 -12.09
N TYR A 82 6.92 4.77 -11.38
CA TYR A 82 6.24 3.53 -11.75
C TYR A 82 4.75 3.73 -12.10
N GLN A 83 4.25 4.96 -12.08
CA GLN A 83 2.87 5.26 -12.48
C GLN A 83 2.67 5.12 -14.00
N LYS A 84 1.40 5.04 -14.42
CA LYS A 84 0.98 4.87 -15.83
C LYS A 84 1.50 3.60 -16.52
N GLN A 85 1.98 2.62 -15.73
CA GLN A 85 2.44 1.30 -16.20
C GLN A 85 1.44 0.17 -15.88
N GLY A 86 0.19 0.51 -15.53
CA GLY A 86 -0.84 -0.47 -15.18
C GLY A 86 -0.78 -1.01 -13.74
N ILE A 87 0.22 -0.63 -12.93
CA ILE A 87 0.45 -1.23 -11.61
C ILE A 87 -0.71 -1.03 -10.62
N GLY A 88 -1.33 0.14 -10.63
CA GLY A 88 -2.49 0.47 -9.80
C GLY A 88 -3.81 0.43 -10.57
N ARG A 89 -3.84 -0.13 -11.78
CA ARG A 89 -5.04 -0.19 -12.60
C ARG A 89 -5.90 -1.36 -12.15
N HIS A 90 -7.18 -1.09 -11.95
CA HIS A 90 -8.21 -2.12 -11.89
C HIS A 90 -8.60 -2.42 -13.34
N ASP A 91 -8.23 -3.58 -13.85
CA ASP A 91 -8.75 -4.09 -15.11
C ASP A 91 -9.94 -5.01 -14.75
N GLU A 92 -11.12 -4.40 -14.57
CA GLU A 92 -12.41 -5.05 -14.80
C GLU A 92 -13.16 -4.28 -15.88
#